data_AF-A0A0G4MSK0-F1
#
_entry.id   AF-A0A0G4MSK0-F1
#
_cell.length_a   1.000
_cell.length_b   1.000
_cell.length_c   1.000
_cell.angle_alpha   90.00
_cell.angle_beta   90.00
_cell.angle_gamma   90.00
#
_symmetry.space_group_name_H-M   'P 1'
#
loop_
_entity.id
_entity.type
_entity.pdbx_description
1 polymer ?
#
loop_
_entity_poly.entity_id
_entity_poly.type
_entity_poly.pdbx_seq_one_letter_code
_entity_poly.pdbx_strand_id
1 'polypeptide(L)'
;MRAYLNFDMIASPNYVYGIYDGDGGAFGLTGPAGSDVIEKDFEEFYEANGAAHVPSEFSGRSDYAAFIENGIPSGGLFTGAEVPKTEEEQRLFGGEAGVAYDVNYHKAGDTVDNLNKEAYLLNTKSIANSVAKYALSFESLGPVDMNQRRWAADRAQFTKREGAHEHTHSGPCGGGVSK
;
A
#
# COMPACT_ATOMS: atom_id res chain seq x y z
N MET A 1 11.06 -1.06 -17.35
CA MET A 1 10.81 -0.68 -15.96
C MET A 1 11.05 -1.86 -15.02
N ARG A 2 11.64 -1.64 -13.84
CA ARG A 2 12.00 -2.70 -12.86
C ARG A 2 10.97 -2.84 -11.75
N ALA A 3 10.46 -1.73 -11.22
CA ALA A 3 9.36 -1.66 -10.27
C ALA A 3 8.55 -0.38 -10.50
N TYR A 4 7.35 -0.34 -9.94
CA TYR A 4 6.52 0.86 -9.80
C TYR A 4 6.13 1.01 -8.33
N LEU A 5 6.40 2.17 -7.72
CA LEU A 5 6.03 2.46 -6.34
C LEU A 5 4.94 3.52 -6.32
N ASN A 6 3.82 3.19 -5.71
CA ASN A 6 2.63 4.03 -5.65
C ASN A 6 2.50 4.70 -4.28
N PHE A 7 2.28 6.01 -4.26
CA PHE A 7 2.11 6.77 -3.04
C PHE A 7 0.93 7.71 -3.21
N ASP A 8 -0.26 7.17 -2.98
CA ASP A 8 -1.52 7.86 -3.20
C ASP A 8 -2.20 8.02 -1.83
N MET A 9 -2.38 9.26 -1.40
CA MET A 9 -2.77 9.66 -0.03
C MET A 9 -1.86 9.05 1.05
N ILE A 10 -0.84 9.83 1.44
CA ILE A 10 0.17 9.41 2.44
C ILE A 10 0.10 10.18 3.77
N ALA A 11 -0.98 10.92 4.02
CA ALA A 11 -1.04 11.83 5.16
C ALA A 11 -2.45 12.08 5.73
N SER A 12 -3.38 11.15 5.54
CA SER A 12 -4.78 11.30 5.98
C SER A 12 -4.88 11.71 7.46
N PRO A 13 -5.78 12.64 7.85
CA PRO A 13 -5.84 13.14 9.23
C PRO A 13 -6.02 12.06 10.30
N ASN A 14 -6.83 11.05 10.01
CA ASN A 14 -7.12 9.89 10.87
C ASN A 14 -6.47 8.62 10.31
N TYR A 15 -5.20 8.71 9.88
CA TYR A 15 -4.48 7.68 9.13
C TYR A 15 -4.41 6.28 9.75
N VAL A 16 -4.15 5.30 8.90
CA VAL A 16 -3.42 4.06 9.21
C VAL A 16 -2.10 4.06 8.43
N TYR A 17 -1.13 3.21 8.78
CA TYR A 17 0.02 2.95 7.90
C TYR A 17 -0.26 1.71 7.05
N GLY A 18 -0.88 1.91 5.89
CA GLY A 18 -1.18 0.86 4.93
C GLY A 18 0.00 0.58 4.00
N ILE A 19 0.34 -0.69 3.84
CA ILE A 19 1.34 -1.20 2.89
C ILE A 19 0.62 -2.11 1.90
N TYR A 20 0.81 -1.92 0.59
CA TYR A 20 0.13 -2.79 -0.37
C TYR A 20 0.57 -4.25 -0.24
N ASP A 21 -0.42 -5.16 -0.16
CA ASP A 21 -0.26 -6.62 -0.04
C ASP A 21 0.33 -7.22 -1.32
N GLY A 22 1.65 -7.25 -1.38
CA GLY A 22 2.46 -7.69 -2.50
C GLY A 22 2.46 -9.19 -2.68
N ASP A 23 2.54 -9.92 -1.58
CA ASP A 23 2.55 -11.38 -1.56
C ASP A 23 1.14 -11.98 -1.70
N GLY A 24 0.10 -11.21 -1.40
CA GLY A 24 -1.31 -11.59 -1.49
C GLY A 24 -1.79 -12.38 -0.27
N GLY A 25 -1.05 -12.38 0.82
CA GLY A 25 -1.32 -13.14 2.03
C GLY A 25 -2.51 -12.60 2.82
N ALA A 26 -2.80 -11.31 2.71
CA ALA A 26 -3.89 -10.68 3.45
C ALA A 26 -5.22 -10.72 2.70
N PHE A 27 -5.22 -10.52 1.37
CA PHE A 27 -6.43 -10.42 0.55
C PHE A 27 -6.58 -11.51 -0.51
N GLY A 28 -5.62 -12.42 -0.63
CA GLY A 28 -5.64 -13.48 -1.66
C GLY A 28 -5.36 -12.99 -3.08
N LEU A 29 -4.94 -11.73 -3.23
CA LEU A 29 -4.63 -11.08 -4.50
C LEU A 29 -3.15 -10.68 -4.53
N THR A 30 -2.32 -11.54 -5.11
CA THR A 30 -0.87 -11.31 -5.20
C THR A 30 -0.51 -10.34 -6.32
N GLY A 31 0.50 -9.50 -6.08
CA GLY A 31 1.11 -8.66 -7.11
C GLY A 31 2.03 -9.46 -8.05
N PRO A 32 2.56 -8.85 -9.12
CA PRO A 32 3.57 -9.48 -9.96
C PRO A 32 4.85 -9.79 -9.17
N ALA A 33 5.58 -10.83 -9.55
CA ALA A 33 6.80 -11.29 -8.85
C ALA A 33 7.75 -10.12 -8.52
N GLY A 34 8.13 -9.99 -7.25
CA GLY A 34 8.90 -8.85 -6.72
C GLY A 34 8.04 -7.83 -5.97
N SER A 35 6.70 -7.88 -6.10
CA SER A 35 5.77 -7.11 -5.26
C SER A 35 5.86 -7.49 -3.78
N ASP A 36 6.00 -8.78 -3.50
CA ASP A 36 6.25 -9.35 -2.17
C ASP A 36 7.52 -8.79 -1.53
N VAL A 37 8.59 -8.62 -2.32
CA VAL A 37 9.84 -8.02 -1.87
C VAL A 37 9.66 -6.54 -1.55
N ILE A 38 8.88 -5.82 -2.35
CA ILE A 38 8.60 -4.39 -2.13
C ILE A 38 7.77 -4.19 -0.86
N GLU A 39 6.74 -5.00 -0.66
CA GLU A 39 5.94 -5.02 0.57
C GLU A 39 6.84 -5.19 1.79
N LYS A 40 7.63 -6.28 1.81
CA LYS A 40 8.53 -6.59 2.92
C LYS A 40 9.54 -5.47 3.20
N ASP A 41 10.06 -4.85 2.15
CA ASP A 41 10.99 -3.72 2.28
C ASP A 41 10.35 -2.51 2.99
N PHE A 42 9.03 -2.31 2.83
CA PHE A 42 8.29 -1.31 3.58
C PHE A 42 8.00 -1.79 5.01
N GLU A 43 7.55 -3.02 5.21
CA GLU A 43 7.28 -3.58 6.54
C GLU A 43 8.50 -3.44 7.45
N GLU A 44 9.67 -3.89 6.97
CA GLU A 44 10.95 -3.77 7.67
C GLU A 44 11.28 -2.32 8.02
N PHE A 45 10.91 -1.36 7.16
CA PHE A 45 11.10 0.07 7.45
C PHE A 45 10.22 0.54 8.62
N TYR A 46 8.92 0.19 8.64
CA TYR A 46 8.03 0.61 9.74
C TYR A 46 8.41 -0.08 11.05
N GLU A 47 8.71 -1.38 11.01
CA GLU A 47 9.18 -2.14 12.17
C GLU A 47 10.46 -1.55 12.76
N ALA A 48 11.45 -1.22 11.92
CA ALA A 48 12.69 -0.59 12.36
C ALA A 48 12.49 0.80 12.98
N ASN A 49 11.38 1.48 12.64
CA ASN A 49 10.98 2.76 13.22
C ASN A 49 9.98 2.60 14.39
N GLY A 50 9.69 1.37 14.83
CA GLY A 50 8.77 1.09 15.93
C GLY A 50 7.32 1.48 15.63
N ALA A 51 6.94 1.53 14.36
CA ALA A 51 5.59 1.87 13.91
C ALA A 51 4.83 0.61 13.50
N ALA A 52 3.56 0.51 13.91
CA ALA A 52 2.66 -0.51 13.39
C ALA A 52 2.34 -0.24 11.90
N HIS A 53 1.94 -1.28 11.18
CA HIS A 53 1.40 -1.19 9.83
C HIS A 53 0.25 -2.19 9.66
N VAL A 54 -0.52 -2.02 8.59
CA VAL A 54 -1.59 -2.93 8.16
C VAL A 54 -1.47 -3.20 6.66
N PRO A 55 -1.88 -4.39 6.19
CA PRO A 55 -1.94 -4.65 4.76
C PRO A 55 -3.05 -3.81 4.12
N SER A 56 -2.78 -3.33 2.91
CA SER A 56 -3.69 -2.56 2.05
C SER A 56 -3.90 -3.32 0.75
N GLU A 57 -5.14 -3.40 0.29
CA GLU A 57 -5.47 -4.17 -0.91
C GLU A 57 -4.99 -3.47 -2.19
N PHE A 58 -4.53 -4.23 -3.19
CA PHE A 58 -4.48 -3.77 -4.57
C PHE A 58 -5.88 -3.68 -5.21
N SER A 59 -6.72 -2.77 -4.72
CA SER A 59 -8.13 -2.59 -5.15
C SER A 59 -8.34 -2.16 -6.61
N GLY A 60 -7.26 -1.96 -7.38
CA GLY A 60 -7.31 -1.42 -8.75
C GLY A 60 -7.73 0.06 -8.86
N ARG A 61 -7.89 0.79 -7.75
CA ARG A 61 -8.35 2.20 -7.71
C ARG A 61 -7.23 3.25 -7.71
N SER A 62 -5.98 2.86 -7.98
CA SER A 62 -4.85 3.79 -8.08
C SER A 62 -3.92 3.42 -9.25
N ASP A 63 -2.87 4.20 -9.48
CA ASP A 63 -2.05 4.15 -10.69
C ASP A 63 -1.26 2.84 -10.84
N TYR A 64 -1.01 2.09 -9.75
CA TYR A 64 -0.37 0.78 -9.80
C TYR A 64 -1.11 -0.23 -10.68
N ALA A 65 -2.43 -0.05 -10.90
CA ALA A 65 -3.26 -1.01 -11.62
C ALA A 65 -2.71 -1.31 -13.02
N ALA A 66 -2.36 -0.28 -13.79
CA ALA A 66 -1.83 -0.43 -15.14
C ALA A 66 -0.47 -1.17 -15.17
N PHE A 67 0.33 -1.03 -14.11
CA PHE A 67 1.63 -1.68 -14.00
C PHE A 67 1.49 -3.15 -13.62
N ILE A 68 0.62 -3.46 -12.65
CA ILE A 68 0.25 -4.83 -12.29
C ILE A 68 -0.32 -5.56 -13.51
N GLU A 69 -1.22 -4.92 -14.26
CA GLU A 69 -1.80 -5.44 -15.51
C GLU A 69 -0.76 -5.70 -16.61
N ASN A 70 0.48 -5.23 -16.46
CA ASN A 70 1.58 -5.48 -17.39
C ASN A 70 2.72 -6.31 -16.74
N GLY A 71 2.43 -6.97 -15.62
CA GLY A 71 3.38 -7.83 -14.90
C GLY A 71 4.56 -7.05 -14.31
N ILE A 72 4.41 -5.75 -14.06
CA ILE A 72 5.45 -4.93 -13.47
C ILE A 72 5.30 -5.00 -11.94
N PRO A 73 6.37 -5.38 -11.21
CA PRO A 73 6.34 -5.43 -9.75
C PRO A 73 5.90 -4.06 -9.21
N SER A 74 4.89 -4.08 -8.36
CA SER A 74 4.29 -2.87 -7.82
C SER A 74 4.11 -2.99 -6.32
N GLY A 75 4.23 -1.88 -5.61
CA GLY A 75 3.97 -1.79 -4.19
C GLY A 75 3.87 -0.32 -3.80
N GLY A 76 3.81 -0.01 -2.51
CA GLY A 76 3.57 1.36 -2.09
C GLY A 76 2.83 1.50 -0.77
N LEU A 77 2.44 2.73 -0.48
CA LEU A 77 1.91 3.14 0.81
C LEU A 77 0.59 3.89 0.64
N PHE A 78 -0.28 3.73 1.63
CA PHE A 78 -1.59 4.37 1.70
C PHE A 78 -1.95 4.69 3.15
N THR A 79 -2.60 5.83 3.40
CA THR A 79 -3.07 6.20 4.75
C THR A 79 -4.58 6.12 4.95
N GLY A 80 -5.32 5.66 3.93
CA GLY A 80 -6.77 5.58 3.98
C GLY A 80 -7.47 6.80 3.37
N ALA A 81 -8.71 6.62 2.94
CA ALA A 81 -9.54 7.66 2.30
C ALA A 81 -10.92 7.77 2.98
N GLU A 82 -12.00 7.43 2.27
CA GLU A 82 -13.39 7.61 2.73
C GLU A 82 -13.86 6.63 3.82
N VAL A 83 -13.11 5.53 4.04
CA VAL A 83 -13.52 4.43 4.91
C VAL A 83 -13.40 4.80 6.39
N PRO A 84 -14.41 4.53 7.23
CA PRO A 84 -14.32 4.70 8.67
C PRO A 84 -13.24 3.83 9.31
N LYS A 85 -12.41 4.44 10.16
CA LYS A 85 -11.44 3.74 10.99
C LYS A 85 -12.13 2.75 11.94
N THR A 86 -11.58 1.56 12.08
CA THR A 86 -12.08 0.54 13.02
C THR A 86 -11.58 0.77 14.46
N GLU A 87 -12.19 0.10 15.44
CA GLU A 87 -11.71 0.17 16.82
C GLU A 87 -10.33 -0.49 16.97
N GLU A 88 -10.05 -1.56 16.23
CA GLU A 88 -8.76 -2.23 16.15
C GLU A 88 -7.67 -1.26 15.67
N GLU A 89 -7.94 -0.55 14.57
CA GLU A 89 -7.03 0.44 14.02
C GLU A 89 -6.86 1.64 14.94
N GLN A 90 -7.91 2.09 15.63
CA GLN A 90 -7.78 3.14 16.63
C GLN A 90 -6.84 2.71 17.77
N ARG A 91 -6.88 1.45 18.20
CA ARG A 91 -5.95 0.93 19.22
C ARG A 91 -4.50 0.92 18.75
N LEU A 92 -4.25 0.74 17.45
CA LEU A 92 -2.91 0.71 16.87
C LEU A 92 -2.36 2.10 16.52
N PHE A 93 -3.19 2.96 15.93
CA PHE A 93 -2.78 4.22 15.29
C PHE A 93 -3.32 5.47 16.00
N GLY A 94 -4.17 5.30 17.02
CA GLY A 94 -4.91 6.40 17.62
C GLY A 94 -5.98 6.98 16.69
N GLY A 95 -6.33 8.25 16.89
CA GLY A 95 -7.41 8.91 16.17
C GLY A 95 -8.80 8.50 16.68
N GLU A 96 -9.79 8.48 15.79
CA GLU A 96 -11.20 8.30 16.15
C GLU A 96 -11.83 7.17 15.31
N ALA A 97 -12.26 6.08 15.95
CA ALA A 97 -13.02 5.01 15.30
C ALA A 97 -14.40 5.51 14.86
N GLY A 98 -14.91 4.96 13.76
CA GLY A 98 -16.16 5.38 13.14
C GLY A 98 -16.03 6.67 12.31
N VAL A 99 -14.90 7.37 12.37
CA VAL A 99 -14.59 8.52 11.51
C VAL A 99 -13.71 8.08 10.35
N ALA A 100 -13.98 8.61 9.15
CA ALA A 100 -13.19 8.33 7.96
C ALA A 100 -11.69 8.63 8.18
N TYR A 101 -10.81 7.87 7.52
CA TYR A 101 -9.36 8.18 7.53
C TYR A 101 -9.10 9.60 7.02
N ASP A 102 -9.81 10.01 5.96
CA ASP A 102 -9.87 11.37 5.45
C ASP A 102 -11.32 11.83 5.26
N VAL A 103 -11.79 12.68 6.18
CA VAL A 103 -13.14 13.25 6.14
C VAL A 103 -13.37 14.20 4.97
N ASN A 104 -12.29 14.73 4.37
CA ASN A 104 -12.31 15.67 3.27
C ASN A 104 -11.90 15.06 1.93
N TYR A 105 -11.75 13.74 1.83
CA TYR A 105 -11.48 13.06 0.56
C TYR A 105 -12.43 13.53 -0.56
N HIS A 106 -11.86 14.08 -1.64
CA HIS A 106 -12.58 14.70 -2.77
C HIS A 106 -13.56 15.83 -2.40
N LYS A 107 -13.34 16.53 -1.28
CA LYS A 107 -14.14 17.67 -0.84
C LYS A 107 -13.30 18.94 -0.81
N ALA A 108 -13.97 20.08 -0.73
CA ALA A 108 -13.31 21.39 -0.71
C ALA A 108 -12.38 21.61 0.50
N GLY A 109 -12.52 20.80 1.56
CA GLY A 109 -11.65 20.85 2.73
C GLY A 109 -10.29 20.16 2.55
N ASP A 110 -10.08 19.45 1.43
CA ASP A 110 -8.79 18.83 1.11
C ASP A 110 -7.78 19.92 0.71
N THR A 111 -7.04 20.36 1.72
CA THR A 111 -6.13 21.49 1.67
C THR A 111 -4.84 21.14 2.42
N VAL A 112 -3.86 22.04 2.44
CA VAL A 112 -2.61 21.84 3.20
C VAL A 112 -2.81 21.71 4.71
N ASP A 113 -3.99 22.03 5.22
CA ASP A 113 -4.35 21.84 6.63
C ASP A 113 -5.01 20.47 6.90
N ASN A 114 -5.40 19.73 5.85
CA ASN A 114 -6.06 18.41 5.92
C ASN A 114 -5.05 17.25 5.94
N LEU A 115 -4.03 17.33 6.80
CA LEU A 115 -3.06 16.25 6.89
C LEU A 115 -2.49 16.02 8.29
N ASN A 116 -2.22 14.76 8.60
CA ASN A 116 -1.45 14.37 9.77
C ASN A 116 0.05 14.47 9.49
N LYS A 117 0.75 15.37 10.19
CA LYS A 117 2.18 15.65 9.97
C LYS A 117 3.09 14.49 10.37
N GLU A 118 2.70 13.68 11.35
CA GLU A 118 3.49 12.50 11.76
C GLU A 118 3.43 11.43 10.68
N ALA A 119 2.23 11.12 10.18
CA ALA A 119 2.04 10.19 9.08
C ALA A 119 2.77 10.64 7.81
N TYR A 120 2.62 11.92 7.46
CA TYR A 120 3.33 12.53 6.33
C TYR A 120 4.84 12.35 6.45
N LEU A 121 5.41 12.65 7.62
CA LEU A 121 6.85 12.58 7.83
C LEU A 121 7.38 11.14 7.76
N LEU A 122 6.72 10.18 8.41
CA LEU A 122 7.18 8.79 8.41
C LEU A 122 7.07 8.16 7.01
N ASN A 123 5.95 8.39 6.32
CA ASN A 123 5.77 7.92 4.94
C ASN A 123 6.79 8.57 4.00
N THR A 124 7.07 9.86 4.14
CA THR A 124 8.10 10.53 3.32
C THR A 124 9.49 9.94 3.53
N LYS A 125 9.85 9.56 4.76
CA LYS A 125 11.11 8.86 5.04
C LYS A 125 11.13 7.46 4.43
N SER A 126 10.01 6.74 4.50
CA SER A 126 9.85 5.42 3.88
C SER A 126 10.01 5.47 2.36
N ILE A 127 9.39 6.48 1.73
CA ILE A 127 9.54 6.80 0.30
C ILE A 127 11.01 7.07 -0.02
N ALA A 128 11.68 7.95 0.73
CA ALA A 128 13.08 8.26 0.50
C ALA A 128 13.99 7.02 0.64
N ASN A 129 13.71 6.15 1.62
CA ASN A 129 14.41 4.88 1.81
C ASN A 129 14.24 3.95 0.61
N SER A 130 13.02 3.75 0.12
CA SER A 130 12.75 2.90 -1.05
C SER A 130 13.41 3.44 -2.33
N VAL A 131 13.35 4.77 -2.56
CA VAL A 131 14.01 5.42 -3.70
C VAL A 131 15.52 5.21 -3.62
N ALA A 132 16.14 5.42 -2.46
CA ALA A 132 17.57 5.19 -2.27
C ALA A 132 17.96 3.72 -2.52
N LYS A 133 17.17 2.77 -1.99
CA LYS A 133 17.40 1.33 -2.15
C LYS A 133 17.38 0.91 -3.62
N TYR A 134 16.30 1.27 -4.33
CA TYR A 134 16.10 0.83 -5.72
C TYR A 134 16.86 1.66 -6.76
N ALA A 135 17.29 2.88 -6.43
CA ALA A 135 18.22 3.63 -7.28
C ALA A 135 19.61 2.98 -7.33
N LEU A 136 20.00 2.25 -6.28
CA LEU A 136 21.30 1.58 -6.19
C LEU A 136 21.27 0.18 -6.79
N SER A 137 20.23 -0.62 -6.53
CA SER A 137 20.13 -1.98 -7.04
C SER A 137 18.70 -2.46 -7.17
N PHE A 138 18.47 -3.32 -8.17
CA PHE A 138 17.23 -4.07 -8.36
C PHE A 138 17.44 -5.58 -8.18
N GLU A 139 18.56 -5.99 -7.60
CA GLU A 139 18.91 -7.41 -7.45
C GLU A 139 17.87 -8.16 -6.59
N SER A 140 17.38 -7.52 -5.52
CA SER A 140 16.34 -8.10 -4.65
C SER A 140 15.03 -8.39 -5.38
N LEU A 141 14.72 -7.66 -6.46
CA LEU A 141 13.50 -7.85 -7.25
C LEU A 141 13.62 -8.96 -8.30
N GLY A 142 14.79 -9.60 -8.41
CA GLY A 142 15.05 -10.59 -9.44
C GLY A 142 15.15 -10.02 -10.86
N PRO A 143 15.48 -10.87 -11.85
CA PRO A 143 15.60 -10.46 -13.25
C PRO A 143 14.23 -10.19 -13.89
N VAL A 144 14.23 -9.38 -14.95
CA VAL A 144 13.04 -9.20 -15.78
C VAL A 144 12.90 -10.37 -16.75
N ASP A 145 11.91 -11.23 -16.53
CA ASP A 145 11.47 -12.22 -17.53
C ASP A 145 10.24 -11.71 -18.27
N MET A 146 10.41 -11.38 -19.56
CA MET A 146 9.32 -10.87 -20.40
C MET A 146 8.20 -11.88 -20.63
N ASN A 147 8.48 -13.19 -20.57
CA ASN A 147 7.45 -14.22 -20.66
C ASN A 147 6.63 -14.27 -19.38
N GLN A 148 7.29 -14.23 -18.22
CA GLN A 148 6.62 -14.17 -16.93
C GLN A 148 5.78 -12.89 -16.78
N ARG A 149 6.29 -11.75 -17.26
CA ARG A 149 5.54 -10.49 -17.27
C ARG A 149 4.26 -10.56 -18.08
N ARG A 150 4.33 -11.10 -19.30
CA ARG A 150 3.14 -11.28 -20.15
C ARG A 150 2.12 -12.20 -19.50
N TRP A 151 2.57 -13.29 -18.88
CA TRP A 151 1.68 -14.20 -18.19
C TRP A 151 1.02 -13.57 -16.96
N ALA A 152 1.78 -12.83 -16.14
CA ALA A 152 1.24 -12.09 -15.00
C ALA A 152 0.24 -11.01 -15.46
N ALA A 153 0.57 -10.30 -16.54
CA ALA A 153 -0.30 -9.33 -17.19
C ALA A 153 -1.64 -9.95 -17.62
N ASP A 154 -1.60 -11.07 -18.34
CA ASP A 154 -2.80 -11.77 -18.79
C ASP A 154 -3.66 -12.19 -17.60
N ARG A 155 -3.05 -12.76 -16.53
CA ARG A 155 -3.76 -13.14 -15.31
C ARG A 155 -4.42 -11.96 -14.60
N ALA A 156 -3.70 -10.86 -14.43
CA ALA A 156 -4.25 -9.65 -13.82
C ALA A 156 -5.47 -9.14 -14.59
N GLN A 157 -5.43 -9.16 -15.93
CA GLN A 157 -6.58 -8.81 -16.77
C GLN A 157 -7.77 -9.77 -16.58
N PHE A 158 -7.52 -11.08 -16.40
CA PHE A 158 -8.57 -12.05 -16.12
C PHE A 158 -9.23 -11.79 -14.76
N THR A 159 -8.44 -11.62 -13.69
CA THR A 159 -8.97 -11.38 -12.33
C THR A 159 -9.79 -10.08 -12.25
N LYS A 160 -9.39 -9.02 -12.98
CA LYS A 160 -10.16 -7.77 -13.07
C LYS A 160 -11.56 -7.95 -13.69
N ARG A 161 -11.73 -8.90 -14.61
CA ARG A 161 -13.05 -9.18 -15.23
C ARG A 161 -14.00 -9.91 -14.29
N GLU A 162 -13.47 -10.63 -13.30
CA GLU A 162 -14.26 -11.41 -12.34
C GLU A 162 -14.57 -10.62 -11.05
N GLY A 163 -13.72 -9.66 -10.65
CA GLY A 163 -13.78 -8.94 -9.38
C GLY A 163 -14.63 -7.67 -9.34
N ALA A 164 -15.88 -7.71 -9.79
CA ALA A 164 -16.86 -6.64 -9.52
C ALA A 164 -17.62 -6.91 -8.21
N HIS A 165 -16.96 -6.93 -7.04
CA HIS A 165 -17.63 -7.15 -5.75
C HIS A 165 -17.00 -6.37 -4.56
N GLU A 166 -17.91 -5.93 -3.67
CA GLU A 166 -17.87 -5.16 -2.40
C GLU A 166 -16.56 -4.63 -1.77
N HIS A 167 -16.67 -3.40 -1.27
CA HIS A 167 -15.59 -2.48 -0.90
C HIS A 167 -15.14 -2.59 0.56
N THR A 168 -13.91 -3.04 0.80
CA THR A 168 -13.16 -2.77 2.04
C THR A 168 -11.68 -2.63 1.73
N HIS A 169 -11.09 -1.44 1.92
CA HIS A 169 -9.65 -1.19 1.69
C HIS A 169 -8.76 -1.66 2.85
N SER A 170 -9.37 -2.16 3.92
CA SER A 170 -8.70 -2.48 5.18
C SER A 170 -8.60 -3.99 5.34
N GLY A 171 -7.37 -4.50 5.48
CA GLY A 171 -7.08 -5.92 5.69
C GLY A 171 -7.09 -6.30 7.17
N PRO A 172 -6.99 -7.61 7.48
CA PRO A 172 -6.95 -8.07 8.87
C PRO A 172 -5.77 -7.43 9.60
N CYS A 173 -6.05 -6.75 10.71
CA CYS A 173 -5.04 -6.08 11.52
C CYS A 173 -4.27 -7.14 12.33
N GLY A 174 -2.94 -7.20 12.22
CA GLY A 174 -2.14 -8.14 13.04
C GLY A 174 -0.71 -8.50 12.58
N GLY A 175 -0.12 -7.80 11.61
CA GLY A 175 1.16 -8.18 11.00
C GLY A 175 2.45 -7.80 11.74
N GLY A 176 2.42 -7.09 12.88
CA GLY A 176 3.65 -6.53 13.49
C GLY A 176 3.72 -6.52 15.02
N VAL A 177 4.89 -6.97 15.52
CA VAL A 177 5.45 -7.06 16.89
C VAL A 177 4.46 -7.24 18.05
N SER A 178 4.29 -8.52 18.44
CA SER A 178 3.94 -8.87 19.83
C SER A 178 5.09 -8.46 20.75
N LYS A 179 4.76 -7.78 21.85
CA LYS A 179 5.70 -7.43 22.93
C LYS A 179 6.46 -8.65 23.45
#